data_AF-A0AAV9ZFC2-F1
#
_entry.id   AF-A0AAV9ZFC2-F1
#
_cell.length_a   1.000
_cell.length_b   1.000
_cell.length_c   1.000
_cell.angle_alpha   90.00
_cell.angle_beta   90.00
_cell.angle_gamma   90.00
#
_symmetry.space_group_name_H-M   'P 1'
#
loop_
_entity.id
_entity.type
_entity.pdbx_description
1 polymer ?
#
loop_
_entity_poly.entity_id
_entity_poly.type
_entity_poly.pdbx_seq_one_letter_code
_entity_poly.pdbx_strand_id
1 'polypeptide(L)'
;MHPAVQLRALKGLPLSVRRLGLAACEDHSTCRLVERVRDYLVDHQRELLEQQKNAFLPVFFHNLDPEMIPSSTALEAADWPTRHTILRALISLDALSNLRRLPGSVGISLWPRVWHWTLFIITYRNNLPDPVPYWSIFNANFITFTSQFHFDPDTWALISSTPGFRTVISGVWRVMPDIEEPFREFVFGALGRFISDLEAGQSASLDEFIEGAGGSVHALAQLVLQYMRLVGQRESPLLADSRAADISALVSFVRQVDQHHEDDEEWLYLPFSSLSTALVVSHGIEMVHITIIKLIGTVDAAMGIRPCLMFLLRMLISPHGFRSLAQALCKGLLQTLITCATIESADLLLHRIGLLFRVAISMGLAFHDNVAELENALLEINPAAVSESLENSPLSGDWQAFSTFAQDRVSVLKSEEHKAPSRMCDNLQCGGRDKMTL
;
A
#
# COMPACT_ATOMS: atom_id res chain seq x y z
N MET A 1 28.53 -14.50 -12.70
CA MET A 1 28.45 -14.94 -11.29
C MET A 1 29.33 -14.04 -10.42
N HIS A 2 28.72 -13.32 -9.47
CA HIS A 2 29.42 -12.36 -8.60
C HIS A 2 30.48 -13.03 -7.70
N PRO A 3 31.65 -12.42 -7.42
CA PRO A 3 32.71 -13.04 -6.59
C PRO A 3 32.28 -13.41 -5.17
N ALA A 4 31.39 -12.61 -4.56
CA ALA A 4 30.94 -12.82 -3.18
C ALA A 4 30.09 -14.09 -2.97
N VAL A 5 29.46 -14.62 -4.02
CA VAL A 5 28.67 -15.87 -3.93
C VAL A 5 29.49 -17.13 -4.21
N GLN A 6 30.78 -16.98 -4.51
CA GLN A 6 31.67 -18.11 -4.82
C GLN A 6 32.29 -18.65 -3.53
N LEU A 7 32.44 -19.98 -3.42
CA LEU A 7 32.98 -20.64 -2.20
C LEU A 7 34.33 -20.07 -1.73
N ARG A 8 35.14 -19.50 -2.63
CA ARG A 8 36.39 -18.83 -2.27
C ARG A 8 36.21 -17.62 -1.32
N ALA A 9 35.03 -17.00 -1.29
CA ALA A 9 34.74 -15.88 -0.39
C ALA A 9 34.76 -16.30 1.09
N LEU A 10 34.49 -17.59 1.40
CA LEU A 10 34.61 -18.16 2.75
C LEU A 10 36.03 -18.02 3.35
N LYS A 11 37.04 -17.72 2.51
CA LYS A 11 38.40 -17.39 2.98
C LYS A 11 38.46 -16.15 3.87
N GLY A 12 37.45 -15.28 3.82
CA GLY A 12 37.31 -14.12 4.72
C GLY A 12 36.87 -14.46 6.14
N LEU A 13 36.44 -15.70 6.40
CA LEU A 13 35.93 -16.15 7.71
C LEU A 13 37.00 -16.86 8.55
N PRO A 14 36.84 -16.88 9.90
CA PRO A 14 37.64 -17.71 10.79
C PRO A 14 37.64 -19.18 10.35
N LEU A 15 38.74 -19.90 10.59
CA LEU A 15 38.93 -21.25 10.06
C LEU A 15 37.82 -22.23 10.48
N SER A 16 37.35 -22.14 11.72
CA SER A 16 36.25 -22.98 12.25
C SER A 16 34.94 -22.73 11.49
N VAL A 17 34.59 -21.45 11.29
CA VAL A 17 33.39 -21.02 10.56
C VAL A 17 33.49 -21.36 9.08
N ARG A 18 34.67 -21.22 8.48
CA ARG A 18 34.93 -21.61 7.08
C ARG A 18 34.71 -23.10 6.86
N ARG A 19 35.21 -23.95 7.76
CA ARG A 19 35.00 -25.41 7.69
C ARG A 19 33.51 -25.75 7.82
N LEU A 20 32.81 -25.08 8.73
CA LEU A 20 31.37 -25.22 8.88
C LEU A 20 30.62 -24.82 7.60
N GLY A 21 30.96 -23.68 7.00
CA GLY A 21 30.36 -23.20 5.76
C GLY A 21 30.62 -24.14 4.57
N LEU A 22 31.85 -24.68 4.44
CA LEU A 22 32.14 -25.69 3.40
C LEU A 22 31.33 -26.97 3.61
N ALA A 23 31.23 -27.47 4.85
CA ALA A 23 30.42 -28.64 5.16
C ALA A 23 28.92 -28.40 4.92
N ALA A 24 28.44 -27.18 5.12
CA ALA A 24 27.06 -26.78 4.82
C ALA A 24 26.77 -26.66 3.30
N CYS A 25 27.80 -26.71 2.46
CA CYS A 25 27.70 -26.75 0.99
C CYS A 25 27.92 -28.15 0.41
N GLU A 26 27.95 -29.20 1.22
CA GLU A 26 27.99 -30.57 0.70
C GLU A 26 26.57 -31.04 0.35
N ASP A 27 26.43 -31.85 -0.70
CA ASP A 27 25.14 -32.32 -1.21
C ASP A 27 24.32 -33.05 -0.13
N HIS A 28 25.00 -33.82 0.73
CA HIS A 28 24.40 -34.57 1.84
C HIS A 28 24.46 -33.85 3.19
N SER A 29 24.69 -32.54 3.19
CA SER A 29 24.75 -31.77 4.43
C SER A 29 23.38 -31.70 5.12
N THR A 30 23.41 -31.69 6.45
CA THR A 30 22.20 -31.60 7.29
C THR A 30 21.76 -30.15 7.47
N CYS A 31 20.46 -29.90 7.66
CA CYS A 31 19.95 -28.55 7.94
C CYS A 31 20.64 -27.89 9.15
N ARG A 32 21.03 -28.67 10.16
CA ARG A 32 21.76 -28.22 11.35
C ARG A 32 23.08 -27.52 11.04
N LEU A 33 23.77 -27.88 9.97
CA LEU A 33 25.02 -27.20 9.59
C LEU A 33 24.71 -25.80 9.06
N VAL A 34 23.67 -25.66 8.25
CA VAL A 34 23.20 -24.36 7.75
C VAL A 34 22.67 -23.49 8.91
N GLU A 35 21.91 -24.08 9.84
CA GLU A 35 21.45 -23.39 11.07
C GLU A 35 22.64 -22.83 11.85
N ARG A 36 23.66 -23.63 12.11
CA ARG A 36 24.85 -23.15 12.84
C ARG A 36 25.59 -22.03 12.11
N VAL A 37 25.59 -22.03 10.78
CA VAL A 37 26.17 -20.93 10.00
C VAL A 37 25.34 -19.66 10.16
N ARG A 38 24.00 -19.78 10.06
CA ARG A 38 23.07 -18.66 10.29
C ARG A 38 23.19 -18.13 11.72
N ASP A 39 23.15 -18.99 12.73
CA ASP A 39 23.19 -18.60 14.14
C ASP A 39 24.49 -17.86 14.43
N TYR A 40 25.63 -18.33 13.92
CA TYR A 40 26.89 -17.61 14.04
C TYR A 40 26.82 -16.21 13.42
N LEU A 41 26.24 -16.07 12.22
CA LEU A 41 26.06 -14.78 11.55
C LEU A 41 25.16 -13.83 12.37
N VAL A 42 24.05 -14.34 12.91
CA VAL A 42 23.10 -13.56 13.71
C VAL A 42 23.72 -13.13 15.03
N ASP A 43 24.32 -14.07 15.77
CA ASP A 43 24.91 -13.82 17.09
C ASP A 43 26.06 -12.80 17.02
N HIS A 44 26.83 -12.80 15.93
CA HIS A 44 27.99 -11.93 15.75
C HIS A 44 27.73 -10.77 14.76
N GLN A 45 26.47 -10.49 14.41
CA GLN A 45 26.11 -9.51 13.37
C GLN A 45 26.66 -8.10 13.65
N ARG A 46 26.80 -7.72 14.94
CA ARG A 46 27.33 -6.41 15.36
C ARG A 46 28.86 -6.33 15.33
N GLU A 47 29.53 -7.47 15.41
CA GLU A 47 30.99 -7.57 15.50
C GLU A 47 31.65 -7.76 14.14
N LEU A 48 30.94 -8.44 13.22
CA LEU A 48 31.44 -8.72 11.89
C LEU A 48 31.45 -7.46 11.01
N LEU A 49 32.54 -7.27 10.28
CA LEU A 49 32.60 -6.28 9.20
C LEU A 49 31.69 -6.70 8.04
N GLU A 50 31.20 -5.75 7.25
CA GLU A 50 30.33 -6.04 6.09
C GLU A 50 30.97 -7.03 5.09
N GLN A 51 32.28 -6.92 4.87
CA GLN A 51 33.02 -7.88 4.04
C GLN A 51 32.97 -9.31 4.61
N GLN A 52 33.00 -9.46 5.93
CA GLN A 52 32.91 -10.76 6.60
C GLN A 52 31.48 -11.30 6.57
N LYS A 53 30.46 -10.44 6.73
CA LYS A 53 29.05 -10.83 6.55
C LYS A 53 28.80 -11.35 5.14
N ASN A 54 29.32 -10.63 4.13
CA ASN A 54 29.21 -11.05 2.73
C ASN A 54 29.98 -12.34 2.43
N ALA A 55 30.96 -12.73 3.24
CA ALA A 55 31.66 -14.00 3.07
C ALA A 55 30.80 -15.23 3.37
N PHE A 56 29.63 -15.08 4.01
CA PHE A 56 28.66 -16.15 4.24
C PHE A 56 27.78 -16.45 3.02
N LEU A 57 27.66 -15.51 2.08
CA LEU A 57 26.81 -15.62 0.90
C LEU A 57 26.97 -16.91 0.07
N PRO A 58 28.18 -17.50 -0.10
CA PRO A 58 28.31 -18.73 -0.86
C PRO A 58 27.53 -19.91 -0.26
N VAL A 59 27.36 -19.94 1.07
CA VAL A 59 26.59 -20.99 1.74
C VAL A 59 25.13 -20.90 1.33
N PHE A 60 24.52 -19.72 1.49
CA PHE A 60 23.12 -19.51 1.17
C PHE A 60 22.86 -19.61 -0.34
N PHE A 61 23.78 -19.10 -1.17
CA PHE A 61 23.70 -19.24 -2.62
C PHE A 61 23.69 -20.70 -3.07
N HIS A 62 24.57 -21.53 -2.48
CA HIS A 62 24.65 -22.96 -2.80
C HIS A 62 23.39 -23.71 -2.33
N ASN A 63 22.92 -23.43 -1.11
CA ASN A 63 21.73 -24.06 -0.54
C ASN A 63 20.41 -23.65 -1.21
N LEU A 64 20.43 -22.63 -2.08
CA LEU A 64 19.28 -22.17 -2.86
C LEU A 64 19.40 -22.53 -4.34
N ASP A 65 20.17 -23.57 -4.69
CA ASP A 65 20.20 -24.04 -6.08
C ASP A 65 18.80 -24.44 -6.57
N PRO A 66 18.30 -23.87 -7.68
CA PRO A 66 17.01 -24.26 -8.24
C PRO A 66 16.95 -25.75 -8.63
N GLU A 67 18.08 -26.37 -8.96
CA GLU A 67 18.15 -27.80 -9.29
C GLU A 67 17.81 -28.70 -8.09
N MET A 68 17.89 -28.17 -6.87
CA MET A 68 17.54 -28.90 -5.64
C MET A 68 16.07 -28.78 -5.25
N ILE A 69 15.26 -28.00 -5.99
CA ILE A 69 13.83 -27.85 -5.70
C ILE A 69 13.14 -29.20 -5.90
N PRO A 70 12.47 -29.76 -4.88
CA PRO A 70 11.79 -31.05 -5.00
C PRO A 70 10.67 -31.00 -6.03
N SER A 71 10.46 -32.09 -6.76
CA SER A 71 9.26 -32.28 -7.56
C SER A 71 8.01 -32.42 -6.67
N SER A 72 6.83 -32.15 -7.23
CA SER A 72 5.56 -32.36 -6.50
C SER A 72 5.42 -33.78 -5.96
N THR A 73 5.83 -34.79 -6.73
CA THR A 73 5.81 -36.20 -6.32
C THR A 73 6.74 -36.48 -5.13
N ALA A 74 7.94 -35.88 -5.12
CA ALA A 74 8.87 -36.02 -4.00
C ALA A 74 8.33 -35.34 -2.73
N LEU A 75 7.66 -34.18 -2.89
CA LEU A 75 7.02 -33.48 -1.78
C LEU A 75 5.87 -34.30 -1.17
N GLU A 76 5.02 -34.92 -2.00
CA GLU A 76 3.94 -35.79 -1.55
C GLU A 76 4.44 -37.03 -0.81
N ALA A 77 5.56 -37.60 -1.24
CA ALA A 77 6.21 -38.70 -0.54
C ALA A 77 6.73 -38.30 0.85
N ALA A 78 6.96 -36.99 1.07
CA ALA A 78 7.40 -36.38 2.33
C ALA A 78 8.60 -37.09 2.97
N ASP A 79 9.52 -37.60 2.15
CA ASP A 79 10.70 -38.34 2.61
C ASP A 79 11.72 -37.44 3.31
N TRP A 80 12.55 -38.03 4.16
CA TRP A 80 13.47 -37.28 5.01
C TRP A 80 14.46 -36.39 4.21
N PRO A 81 15.08 -36.86 3.10
CA PRO A 81 15.96 -36.03 2.27
C PRO A 81 15.26 -34.79 1.67
N THR A 82 14.02 -34.95 1.20
CA THR A 82 13.21 -33.83 0.68
C THR A 82 12.96 -32.80 1.76
N ARG A 83 12.57 -33.24 2.96
CA ARG A 83 12.38 -32.34 4.12
C ARG A 83 13.65 -31.55 4.44
N HIS A 84 14.81 -32.21 4.44
CA HIS A 84 16.09 -31.54 4.75
C HIS A 84 16.48 -30.51 3.71
N THR A 85 16.25 -30.80 2.44
CA THR A 85 16.51 -29.86 1.35
C THR A 85 15.65 -28.61 1.49
N ILE A 86 14.35 -28.79 1.78
CA ILE A 86 13.41 -27.67 2.01
C ILE A 86 13.84 -26.84 3.23
N LEU A 87 14.17 -27.49 4.35
CA LEU A 87 14.61 -26.80 5.57
C LEU A 87 15.88 -26.00 5.33
N ARG A 88 16.88 -26.57 4.64
CA ARG A 88 18.13 -25.87 4.27
C ARG A 88 17.85 -24.60 3.45
N ALA A 89 16.92 -24.68 2.49
CA ALA A 89 16.51 -23.53 1.70
C ALA A 89 15.80 -22.47 2.56
N LEU A 90 14.86 -22.86 3.42
CA LEU A 90 14.16 -21.95 4.32
C LEU A 90 15.12 -21.20 5.27
N ILE A 91 16.06 -21.92 5.89
CA ILE A 91 17.10 -21.33 6.74
C ILE A 91 17.98 -20.36 5.94
N SER A 92 18.29 -20.69 4.68
CA SER A 92 19.10 -19.84 3.81
C SER A 92 18.36 -18.55 3.40
N LEU A 93 17.07 -18.63 3.08
CA LEU A 93 16.24 -17.45 2.80
C LEU A 93 16.12 -16.55 4.02
N ASP A 94 15.91 -17.13 5.20
CA ASP A 94 15.92 -16.42 6.49
C ASP A 94 17.28 -15.77 6.78
N ALA A 95 18.39 -16.46 6.51
CA ALA A 95 19.71 -15.86 6.70
C ALA A 95 19.99 -14.70 5.74
N LEU A 96 19.50 -14.77 4.50
CA LEU A 96 19.66 -13.69 3.51
C LEU A 96 18.93 -12.40 3.92
N SER A 97 17.77 -12.48 4.56
CA SER A 97 17.08 -11.27 5.06
C SER A 97 17.83 -10.60 6.21
N ASN A 98 18.61 -11.37 6.97
CA ASN A 98 19.44 -10.89 8.08
C ASN A 98 20.78 -10.26 7.65
N LEU A 99 21.23 -10.51 6.41
CA LEU A 99 22.38 -9.79 5.84
C LEU A 99 21.95 -8.38 5.47
N ARG A 100 22.39 -7.38 6.23
CA ARG A 100 22.13 -5.97 5.90
C ARG A 100 23.15 -5.50 4.86
N ARG A 101 22.71 -4.73 3.86
CA ARG A 101 23.56 -4.03 2.87
C ARG A 101 24.33 -4.96 1.94
N LEU A 102 23.63 -5.88 1.30
CA LEU A 102 24.21 -6.63 0.19
C LEU A 102 24.65 -5.69 -0.94
N PRO A 103 25.83 -5.89 -1.56
CA PRO A 103 26.20 -5.15 -2.76
C PRO A 103 25.15 -5.37 -3.85
N GLY A 104 24.69 -4.31 -4.52
CA GLY A 104 23.62 -4.39 -5.51
C GLY A 104 23.82 -5.50 -6.54
N SER A 105 24.99 -5.53 -7.18
CA SER A 105 25.36 -6.55 -8.18
C SER A 105 25.36 -8.01 -7.69
N VAL A 106 25.33 -8.28 -6.38
CA VAL A 106 25.09 -9.64 -5.83
C VAL A 106 23.65 -10.07 -6.09
N GLY A 107 22.70 -9.16 -6.01
CA GLY A 107 21.27 -9.42 -6.19
C GLY A 107 20.97 -10.04 -7.55
N ILE A 108 21.63 -9.60 -8.62
CA ILE A 108 21.55 -10.22 -9.96
C ILE A 108 21.90 -11.71 -9.93
N SER A 109 22.86 -12.13 -9.09
CA SER A 109 23.23 -13.54 -8.94
C SER A 109 22.29 -14.30 -8.00
N LEU A 110 21.85 -13.69 -6.90
CA LEU A 110 20.98 -14.34 -5.91
C LEU A 110 19.53 -14.46 -6.39
N TRP A 111 19.03 -13.48 -7.14
CA TRP A 111 17.61 -13.36 -7.46
C TRP A 111 17.03 -14.59 -8.17
N PRO A 112 17.67 -15.15 -9.22
CA PRO A 112 17.16 -16.37 -9.84
C PRO A 112 17.03 -17.53 -8.85
N ARG A 113 17.87 -17.59 -7.81
CA ARG A 113 17.80 -18.65 -6.79
C ARG A 113 16.68 -18.40 -5.78
N VAL A 114 16.65 -17.20 -5.23
CA VAL A 114 15.63 -16.78 -4.26
C VAL A 114 14.23 -16.87 -4.86
N TRP A 115 14.05 -16.39 -6.10
CA TRP A 115 12.74 -16.34 -6.74
C TRP A 115 12.13 -17.73 -6.97
N HIS A 116 12.89 -18.69 -7.50
CA HIS A 116 12.38 -20.04 -7.75
C HIS A 116 11.97 -20.74 -6.43
N TRP A 117 12.76 -20.57 -5.37
CA TRP A 117 12.40 -21.10 -4.05
C TRP A 117 11.17 -20.40 -3.46
N THR A 118 11.04 -19.08 -3.61
CA THR A 118 9.84 -18.35 -3.18
C THR A 118 8.59 -18.85 -3.90
N LEU A 119 8.64 -19.03 -5.22
CA LEU A 119 7.51 -19.58 -5.99
C LEU A 119 7.14 -20.99 -5.54
N PHE A 120 8.13 -21.86 -5.33
CA PHE A 120 7.90 -23.21 -4.81
C PHE A 120 7.20 -23.17 -3.44
N ILE A 121 7.73 -22.38 -2.51
CA ILE A 121 7.19 -22.25 -1.15
C ILE A 121 5.76 -21.73 -1.16
N ILE A 122 5.46 -20.71 -1.97
CA ILE A 122 4.10 -20.14 -2.08
C ILE A 122 3.13 -21.17 -2.67
N THR A 123 3.54 -21.84 -3.75
CA THR A 123 2.70 -22.80 -4.49
C THR A 123 2.34 -24.00 -3.62
N TYR A 124 3.33 -24.54 -2.89
CA TYR A 124 3.19 -25.78 -2.13
C TYR A 124 3.05 -25.58 -0.63
N ARG A 125 2.75 -24.36 -0.15
CA ARG A 125 2.75 -24.00 1.28
C ARG A 125 1.97 -24.96 2.19
N ASN A 126 0.85 -25.50 1.71
CA ASN A 126 -0.02 -26.40 2.46
C ASN A 126 0.52 -27.85 2.53
N ASN A 127 1.50 -28.16 1.67
CA ASN A 127 2.13 -29.48 1.54
C ASN A 127 3.55 -29.50 2.10
N LEU A 128 4.05 -28.36 2.61
CA LEU A 128 5.39 -28.29 3.18
C LEU A 128 5.48 -29.14 4.46
N PRO A 129 6.62 -29.81 4.70
CA PRO A 129 6.83 -30.62 5.88
C PRO A 129 6.95 -29.72 7.11
N ASP A 130 6.09 -29.98 8.10
CA ASP A 130 5.72 -29.09 9.19
C ASP A 130 4.98 -27.83 8.69
N PRO A 131 3.83 -27.45 9.28
CA PRO A 131 3.17 -26.22 8.86
C PRO A 131 4.18 -25.13 9.11
N VAL A 132 4.71 -24.46 8.08
CA VAL A 132 5.64 -23.33 8.24
C VAL A 132 4.96 -22.39 9.24
N PRO A 133 5.33 -22.38 10.54
CA PRO A 133 4.51 -21.73 11.59
C PRO A 133 4.58 -20.21 11.50
N TYR A 134 5.17 -19.72 10.41
CA TYR A 134 5.85 -18.46 10.28
C TYR A 134 5.65 -17.94 8.84
N TRP A 135 4.48 -18.20 8.24
CA TRP A 135 4.13 -17.63 6.93
C TRP A 135 4.32 -16.11 6.92
N SER A 136 3.92 -15.45 8.00
CA SER A 136 4.17 -14.03 8.25
C SER A 136 5.66 -13.69 8.26
N ILE A 137 6.51 -14.49 8.92
CA ILE A 137 7.97 -14.28 8.96
C ILE A 137 8.60 -14.52 7.58
N PHE A 138 8.20 -15.57 6.87
CA PHE A 138 8.68 -15.83 5.51
C PHE A 138 8.40 -14.62 4.59
N ASN A 139 7.18 -14.13 4.62
CA ASN A 139 6.78 -12.94 3.87
C ASN A 139 7.57 -11.69 4.29
N ALA A 140 7.73 -11.48 5.60
CA ALA A 140 8.54 -10.37 6.12
C ALA A 140 10.00 -10.45 5.66
N ASN A 141 10.59 -11.64 5.70
CA ASN A 141 11.95 -11.91 5.24
C ASN A 141 12.10 -11.68 3.73
N PHE A 142 11.13 -12.11 2.92
CA PHE A 142 11.13 -11.87 1.48
C PHE A 142 11.10 -10.37 1.15
N ILE A 143 10.22 -9.60 1.79
CA ILE A 143 10.16 -8.14 1.65
C ILE A 143 11.45 -7.48 2.14
N THR A 144 12.00 -7.95 3.26
CA THR A 144 13.27 -7.46 3.80
C THR A 144 14.43 -7.69 2.85
N PHE A 145 14.56 -8.88 2.29
CA PHE A 145 15.58 -9.19 1.31
C PHE A 145 15.45 -8.34 0.04
N THR A 146 14.26 -8.28 -0.55
CA THR A 146 14.02 -7.57 -1.82
C THR A 146 14.23 -6.06 -1.69
N SER A 147 13.80 -5.47 -0.56
CA SER A 147 13.90 -4.02 -0.35
C SER A 147 15.34 -3.50 -0.25
N GLN A 148 16.34 -4.37 -0.02
CA GLN A 148 17.75 -3.96 0.02
C GLN A 148 18.27 -3.52 -1.35
N PHE A 149 17.65 -3.98 -2.43
CA PHE A 149 18.10 -3.75 -3.80
C PHE A 149 17.36 -2.61 -4.50
N HIS A 150 16.38 -1.98 -3.84
CA HIS A 150 15.57 -0.90 -4.42
C HIS A 150 16.41 0.30 -4.91
N PHE A 151 17.55 0.58 -4.26
CA PHE A 151 18.46 1.66 -4.67
C PHE A 151 19.52 1.23 -5.70
N ASP A 152 19.53 -0.03 -6.13
CA ASP A 152 20.40 -0.54 -7.18
C ASP A 152 19.58 -0.73 -8.48
N PRO A 153 19.72 0.16 -9.48
CA PRO A 153 18.83 0.17 -10.65
C PRO A 153 18.80 -1.15 -11.42
N ASP A 154 19.96 -1.77 -11.60
CA ASP A 154 20.09 -3.01 -12.40
C ASP A 154 19.39 -4.19 -11.72
N THR A 155 19.63 -4.37 -10.41
CA THR A 155 18.98 -5.45 -9.64
C THR A 155 17.51 -5.17 -9.44
N TRP A 156 17.13 -3.92 -9.17
CA TRP A 156 15.74 -3.56 -8.99
C TRP A 156 14.94 -3.78 -10.27
N ALA A 157 15.45 -3.37 -11.43
CA ALA A 157 14.81 -3.63 -12.73
C ALA A 157 14.61 -5.13 -12.97
N LEU A 158 15.59 -5.97 -12.61
CA LEU A 158 15.44 -7.43 -12.67
C LEU A 158 14.32 -7.94 -11.77
N ILE A 159 14.29 -7.51 -10.50
CA ILE A 159 13.29 -7.94 -9.51
C ILE A 159 11.88 -7.48 -9.93
N SER A 160 11.73 -6.19 -10.23
CA SER A 160 10.44 -5.57 -10.54
C SER A 160 9.85 -6.02 -11.88
N SER A 161 10.68 -6.46 -12.83
CA SER A 161 10.21 -7.05 -14.10
C SER A 161 9.97 -8.57 -14.03
N THR A 162 10.26 -9.21 -12.89
CA THR A 162 10.07 -10.67 -12.75
C THR A 162 8.58 -11.02 -12.70
N PRO A 163 8.07 -11.89 -13.62
CA PRO A 163 6.67 -12.28 -13.64
C PRO A 163 6.22 -12.92 -12.33
N GLY A 164 5.05 -12.52 -11.84
CA GLY A 164 4.46 -12.96 -10.58
C GLY A 164 5.01 -12.26 -9.34
N PHE A 165 6.03 -11.40 -9.47
CA PHE A 165 6.57 -10.66 -8.33
C PHE A 165 5.48 -9.84 -7.63
N ARG A 166 4.64 -9.12 -8.38
CA ARG A 166 3.57 -8.29 -7.80
C ARG A 166 2.45 -9.13 -7.19
N THR A 167 2.17 -10.32 -7.75
CA THR A 167 1.28 -11.32 -7.17
C THR A 167 1.76 -11.70 -5.76
N VAL A 168 3.06 -11.94 -5.59
CA VAL A 168 3.67 -12.23 -4.28
C VAL A 168 3.58 -11.03 -3.35
N ILE A 169 3.95 -9.83 -3.80
CA ILE A 169 3.88 -8.59 -2.99
C ILE A 169 2.45 -8.35 -2.46
N SER A 170 1.44 -8.52 -3.30
CA SER A 170 0.02 -8.38 -2.89
C SER A 170 -0.42 -9.46 -1.92
N GLY A 171 0.09 -10.69 -2.10
CA GLY A 171 -0.13 -11.79 -1.18
C GLY A 171 0.46 -11.51 0.20
N VAL A 172 1.66 -10.90 0.27
CA VAL A 172 2.28 -10.43 1.52
C VAL A 172 1.44 -9.33 2.14
N TRP A 173 1.00 -8.35 1.35
CA TRP A 173 0.16 -7.26 1.80
C TRP A 173 -1.12 -7.78 2.49
N ARG A 174 -1.78 -8.79 1.92
CA ARG A 174 -3.00 -9.39 2.51
C ARG A 174 -2.80 -9.96 3.91
N VAL A 175 -1.62 -10.51 4.21
CA VAL A 175 -1.33 -11.10 5.53
C VAL A 175 -0.55 -10.16 6.45
N MET A 176 -0.37 -8.90 6.05
CA MET A 176 0.32 -7.89 6.84
C MET A 176 -0.23 -7.70 8.27
N PRO A 177 -1.55 -7.76 8.54
CA PRO A 177 -2.07 -7.70 9.92
C PRO A 177 -1.60 -8.86 10.81
N ASP A 178 -1.19 -9.98 10.22
CA ASP A 178 -0.72 -11.18 10.93
C ASP A 178 0.80 -11.15 11.16
N ILE A 179 1.51 -10.15 10.63
CA ILE A 179 2.94 -9.96 10.86
C ILE A 179 3.12 -9.28 12.23
N GLU A 180 3.92 -9.87 13.12
CA GLU A 180 4.17 -9.31 14.45
C GLU A 180 5.04 -8.03 14.39
N GLU A 181 4.85 -7.15 15.37
CA GLU A 181 5.76 -6.02 15.57
C GLU A 181 7.12 -6.50 16.11
N PRO A 182 8.27 -5.90 15.69
CA PRO A 182 8.44 -4.69 14.87
C PRO A 182 8.55 -4.96 13.35
N PHE A 183 8.43 -6.21 12.91
CA PHE A 183 8.62 -6.58 11.49
C PHE A 183 7.56 -5.93 10.59
N ARG A 184 6.33 -5.79 11.11
CA ARG A 184 5.22 -5.17 10.39
C ARG A 184 5.58 -3.77 9.91
N GLU A 185 6.12 -2.91 10.76
CA GLU A 185 6.50 -1.53 10.38
C GLU A 185 7.52 -1.48 9.24
N PHE A 186 8.52 -2.36 9.28
CA PHE A 186 9.54 -2.44 8.25
C PHE A 186 8.93 -2.93 6.92
N VAL A 187 8.16 -4.02 6.97
CA VAL A 187 7.47 -4.59 5.80
C VAL A 187 6.55 -3.55 5.17
N PHE A 188 5.85 -2.80 6.00
CA PHE A 188 4.98 -1.71 5.60
C PHE A 188 5.72 -0.66 4.75
N GLY A 189 6.79 -0.07 5.29
CA GLY A 189 7.56 0.94 4.57
C GLY A 189 8.24 0.41 3.30
N ALA A 190 8.58 -0.89 3.27
CA ALA A 190 9.08 -1.53 2.06
C ALA A 190 7.99 -1.73 1.00
N LEU A 191 6.78 -2.13 1.39
CA LEU A 191 5.62 -2.22 0.49
C LEU A 191 5.30 -0.86 -0.14
N GLY A 192 5.31 0.23 0.65
CA GLY A 192 5.11 1.59 0.14
C GLY A 192 6.07 1.94 -1.00
N ARG A 193 7.36 1.57 -0.88
CA ARG A 193 8.37 1.76 -1.93
C ARG A 193 8.11 0.90 -3.17
N PHE A 194 7.70 -0.35 -2.99
CA PHE A 194 7.39 -1.22 -4.12
C PHE A 194 6.16 -0.75 -4.90
N ILE A 195 5.21 -0.16 -4.19
CA ILE A 195 3.97 0.40 -4.75
C ILE A 195 4.25 1.74 -5.46
N SER A 196 5.16 2.58 -4.94
CA SER A 196 5.52 3.86 -5.59
C SER A 196 6.30 3.68 -6.90
N ASP A 197 7.15 2.65 -6.95
CA ASP A 197 8.07 2.36 -8.07
C ASP A 197 7.43 1.59 -9.22
N LEU A 198 6.11 1.38 -9.16
CA LEU A 198 5.41 0.76 -10.26
C LEU A 198 5.51 1.70 -11.46
N GLU A 199 6.31 1.27 -12.44
CA GLU A 199 6.29 1.84 -13.76
C GLU A 199 4.84 1.80 -14.22
N ALA A 200 4.31 2.99 -14.31
CA ALA A 200 2.97 3.23 -14.74
C ALA A 200 2.83 2.53 -16.12
N GLY A 201 1.79 1.68 -16.31
CA GLY A 201 1.25 1.44 -17.67
C GLY A 201 1.21 0.06 -18.21
N GLN A 202 1.84 -0.86 -17.50
CA GLN A 202 1.79 -2.24 -17.90
C GLN A 202 0.51 -2.83 -17.31
N SER A 203 -0.49 -3.08 -18.15
CA SER A 203 -1.72 -3.78 -17.76
C SER A 203 -1.41 -5.11 -17.05
N ALA A 204 -0.33 -5.79 -17.48
CA ALA A 204 0.21 -6.98 -16.84
C ALA A 204 0.54 -6.79 -15.35
N SER A 205 0.99 -5.58 -14.94
CA SER A 205 1.26 -5.27 -13.54
C SER A 205 -0.02 -5.29 -12.70
N LEU A 206 -1.12 -4.74 -13.22
CA LEU A 206 -2.40 -4.70 -12.51
C LEU A 206 -3.00 -6.09 -12.35
N ASP A 207 -2.92 -6.92 -13.39
CA ASP A 207 -3.44 -8.29 -13.36
C ASP A 207 -2.75 -9.12 -12.26
N GLU A 208 -1.43 -8.98 -12.10
CA GLU A 208 -0.68 -9.61 -11.00
C GLU A 208 -1.13 -9.11 -9.62
N PHE A 209 -1.38 -7.81 -9.46
CA PHE A 209 -1.92 -7.25 -8.20
C PHE A 209 -3.31 -7.82 -7.88
N ILE A 210 -4.19 -7.89 -8.89
CA ILE A 210 -5.54 -8.45 -8.75
C ILE A 210 -5.46 -9.91 -8.35
N GLU A 211 -4.64 -10.70 -9.03
CA GLU A 211 -4.42 -12.12 -8.73
C GLU A 211 -3.96 -12.30 -7.28
N GLY A 212 -2.88 -11.60 -6.88
CA GLY A 212 -2.31 -11.73 -5.55
C GLY A 212 -3.22 -11.23 -4.43
N ALA A 213 -4.05 -10.22 -4.70
CA ALA A 213 -5.04 -9.73 -3.75
C ALA A 213 -6.16 -10.74 -3.45
N GLY A 214 -6.45 -11.66 -4.37
CA GLY A 214 -7.53 -12.63 -4.25
C GLY A 214 -8.34 -12.82 -5.53
N GLY A 215 -7.79 -12.45 -6.69
CA GLY A 215 -8.39 -12.66 -8.01
C GLY A 215 -9.49 -11.67 -8.38
N SER A 216 -9.70 -10.60 -7.61
CA SER A 216 -10.70 -9.58 -7.95
C SER A 216 -10.25 -8.17 -7.63
N VAL A 217 -10.73 -7.22 -8.42
CA VAL A 217 -10.50 -5.79 -8.21
C VAL A 217 -11.08 -5.31 -6.86
N HIS A 218 -12.19 -5.91 -6.42
CA HIS A 218 -12.75 -5.61 -5.11
C HIS A 218 -11.82 -6.06 -3.97
N ALA A 219 -11.19 -7.24 -4.07
CA ALA A 219 -10.21 -7.68 -3.09
C ALA A 219 -9.00 -6.73 -3.04
N LEU A 220 -8.52 -6.26 -4.19
CA LEU A 220 -7.46 -5.25 -4.26
C LEU A 220 -7.88 -3.93 -3.60
N ALA A 221 -9.11 -3.46 -3.83
CA ALA A 221 -9.65 -2.27 -3.17
C ALA A 221 -9.67 -2.43 -1.64
N GLN A 222 -10.07 -3.59 -1.12
CA GLN A 222 -10.06 -3.86 0.32
C GLN A 222 -8.64 -3.83 0.90
N LEU A 223 -7.63 -4.33 0.17
CA LEU A 223 -6.22 -4.25 0.60
C LEU A 223 -5.72 -2.81 0.67
N VAL A 224 -6.04 -2.00 -0.35
CA VAL A 224 -5.75 -0.55 -0.37
C VAL A 224 -6.33 0.13 0.87
N LEU A 225 -7.61 -0.11 1.17
CA LEU A 225 -8.27 0.49 2.33
C LEU A 225 -7.71 -0.01 3.66
N GLN A 226 -7.39 -1.30 3.75
CA GLN A 226 -6.73 -1.88 4.91
C GLN A 226 -5.37 -1.22 5.17
N TYR A 227 -4.59 -0.96 4.12
CA TYR A 227 -3.32 -0.25 4.24
C TYR A 227 -3.53 1.17 4.73
N MET A 228 -4.48 1.93 4.17
CA MET A 228 -4.80 3.28 4.64
C MET A 228 -5.17 3.31 6.12
N ARG A 229 -5.96 2.33 6.58
CA ARG A 229 -6.32 2.19 8.00
C ARG A 229 -5.07 1.96 8.85
N LEU A 230 -4.19 1.06 8.41
CA LEU A 230 -2.95 0.77 9.11
C LEU A 230 -2.00 1.97 9.13
N VAL A 231 -1.80 2.71 8.03
CA VAL A 231 -1.04 3.99 8.04
C VAL A 231 -1.62 4.92 9.11
N GLY A 232 -2.95 5.07 9.07
CA GLY A 232 -3.63 5.99 9.95
C GLY A 232 -3.55 5.60 11.43
N GLN A 233 -3.45 4.33 11.77
CA GLN A 233 -3.37 3.86 13.16
C GLN A 233 -1.97 3.97 13.76
N ARG A 234 -0.95 4.35 12.97
CA ARG A 234 0.42 4.52 13.49
C ARG A 234 0.48 5.73 14.41
N GLU A 235 0.71 5.48 15.69
CA GLU A 235 0.87 6.50 16.73
C GLU A 235 2.30 7.05 16.83
N SER A 236 3.28 6.45 16.15
CA SER A 236 4.70 6.83 16.26
C SER A 236 4.96 8.26 15.76
N PRO A 237 5.34 9.22 16.64
CA PRO A 237 5.62 10.60 16.25
C PRO A 237 6.88 10.73 15.39
N LEU A 238 7.83 9.80 15.55
CA LEU A 238 9.13 9.79 14.84
C LEU A 238 9.00 9.41 13.36
N LEU A 239 7.82 8.98 12.91
CA LEU A 239 7.55 8.53 11.55
C LEU A 239 6.47 9.37 10.86
N ALA A 240 6.17 10.57 11.37
CA ALA A 240 5.14 11.45 10.80
C ALA A 240 5.37 11.71 9.30
N ASP A 241 6.61 12.00 8.91
CA ASP A 241 7.01 12.27 7.52
C ASP A 241 6.90 10.99 6.65
N SER A 242 7.15 9.82 7.23
CA SER A 242 6.98 8.52 6.55
C SER A 242 5.51 8.25 6.23
N ARG A 243 4.56 8.68 7.08
CA ARG A 243 3.12 8.47 6.84
C ARG A 243 2.65 9.22 5.61
N ALA A 244 3.05 10.48 5.45
CA ALA A 244 2.71 11.28 4.28
C ALA A 244 3.23 10.66 2.98
N ALA A 245 4.46 10.14 3.00
CA ALA A 245 5.06 9.42 1.88
C ALA A 245 4.30 8.11 1.56
N ASP A 246 3.95 7.30 2.57
CA ASP A 246 3.23 6.03 2.39
C ASP A 246 1.83 6.25 1.79
N ILE A 247 1.13 7.28 2.26
CA ILE A 247 -0.18 7.68 1.73
C ILE A 247 -0.05 8.18 0.29
N SER A 248 0.94 9.05 0.03
CA SER A 248 1.19 9.58 -1.31
C SER A 248 1.51 8.46 -2.31
N ALA A 249 2.31 7.47 -1.91
CA ALA A 249 2.61 6.29 -2.71
C ALA A 249 1.34 5.49 -3.04
N LEU A 250 0.46 5.27 -2.06
CA LEU A 250 -0.78 4.54 -2.27
C LEU A 250 -1.76 5.28 -3.19
N VAL A 251 -1.92 6.58 -2.99
CA VAL A 251 -2.77 7.40 -3.87
C VAL A 251 -2.18 7.43 -5.29
N SER A 252 -0.86 7.53 -5.40
CA SER A 252 -0.16 7.46 -6.69
C SER A 252 -0.38 6.11 -7.37
N PHE A 253 -0.37 5.01 -6.63
CA PHE A 253 -0.70 3.69 -7.16
C PHE A 253 -2.12 3.61 -7.70
N VAL A 254 -3.12 4.05 -6.94
CA VAL A 254 -4.51 4.07 -7.42
C VAL A 254 -4.63 4.95 -8.68
N ARG A 255 -3.93 6.09 -8.71
CA ARG A 255 -3.87 6.96 -9.89
C ARG A 255 -3.22 6.26 -11.09
N GLN A 256 -2.07 5.61 -10.90
CA GLN A 256 -1.34 4.91 -11.96
C GLN A 256 -2.15 3.76 -12.56
N VAL A 257 -2.89 3.02 -11.72
CA VAL A 257 -3.84 1.99 -12.15
C VAL A 257 -4.96 2.59 -13.01
N ASP A 258 -5.37 3.82 -12.71
CA ASP A 258 -6.38 4.58 -13.46
C ASP A 258 -5.85 5.23 -14.76
N GLN A 259 -4.59 4.98 -15.18
CA GLN A 259 -3.84 5.50 -16.36
C GLN A 259 -2.86 6.65 -16.07
N HIS A 260 -1.84 6.85 -16.94
CA HIS A 260 -0.77 7.85 -16.72
C HIS A 260 -1.13 9.10 -17.43
N HIS A 261 -1.39 10.10 -16.62
CA HIS A 261 -1.52 11.44 -17.12
C HIS A 261 -0.56 12.27 -16.31
N GLU A 262 0.27 13.02 -17.02
CA GLU A 262 1.16 14.01 -16.41
C GLU A 262 0.34 15.17 -15.83
N ASP A 263 -0.86 15.42 -16.37
CA ASP A 263 -1.79 16.43 -15.89
C ASP A 263 -2.86 15.90 -14.93
N ASP A 264 -2.83 16.43 -13.70
CA ASP A 264 -3.75 16.07 -12.62
C ASP A 264 -5.23 16.37 -12.99
N GLU A 265 -5.50 17.38 -13.80
CA GLU A 265 -6.86 17.79 -14.16
C GLU A 265 -7.50 16.89 -15.21
N GLU A 266 -6.74 16.42 -16.20
CA GLU A 266 -7.24 15.51 -17.23
C GLU A 266 -7.72 14.19 -16.61
N TRP A 267 -7.03 13.74 -15.55
CA TRP A 267 -7.42 12.55 -14.80
C TRP A 267 -8.84 12.60 -14.23
N LEU A 268 -9.39 13.78 -13.93
CA LEU A 268 -10.77 13.91 -13.41
C LEU A 268 -11.82 13.52 -14.45
N TYR A 269 -11.52 13.66 -15.74
CA TYR A 269 -12.47 13.46 -16.83
C TYR A 269 -12.41 12.05 -17.44
N LEU A 270 -11.46 11.23 -17.00
CA LEU A 270 -11.31 9.87 -17.49
C LEU A 270 -12.36 8.93 -16.93
N PRO A 271 -12.76 7.88 -17.69
CA PRO A 271 -13.61 6.82 -17.18
C PRO A 271 -13.08 6.26 -15.85
N PHE A 272 -14.01 5.95 -14.96
CA PHE A 272 -13.68 5.27 -13.71
C PHE A 272 -13.16 3.88 -14.01
N SER A 273 -12.03 3.52 -13.41
CA SER A 273 -11.60 2.12 -13.45
C SER A 273 -12.48 1.29 -12.53
N SER A 274 -12.39 -0.02 -12.71
CA SER A 274 -13.00 -0.98 -11.78
C SER A 274 -12.48 -0.79 -10.35
N LEU A 275 -11.22 -0.34 -10.17
CA LEU A 275 -10.60 -0.18 -8.85
C LEU A 275 -11.14 1.06 -8.13
N SER A 276 -11.17 2.22 -8.78
CA SER A 276 -11.73 3.42 -8.16
C SER A 276 -13.24 3.29 -7.90
N THR A 277 -13.99 2.59 -8.76
CA THR A 277 -15.38 2.22 -8.48
C THR A 277 -15.49 1.35 -7.22
N ALA A 278 -14.66 0.31 -7.10
CA ALA A 278 -14.65 -0.58 -5.95
C ALA A 278 -14.25 0.14 -4.65
N LEU A 279 -13.34 1.10 -4.72
CA LEU A 279 -12.92 1.93 -3.58
C LEU A 279 -14.07 2.82 -3.09
N VAL A 280 -14.82 3.46 -3.99
CA VAL A 280 -15.99 4.27 -3.62
C VAL A 280 -17.02 3.42 -2.89
N VAL A 281 -17.39 2.26 -3.45
CA VAL A 281 -18.34 1.32 -2.83
C VAL A 281 -17.85 0.84 -1.46
N SER A 282 -16.54 0.74 -1.28
CA SER A 282 -15.90 0.21 -0.06
C SER A 282 -15.54 1.29 0.97
N HIS A 283 -16.16 2.48 0.89
CA HIS A 283 -15.96 3.60 1.85
C HIS A 283 -14.59 4.30 1.70
N GLY A 284 -14.04 4.34 0.48
CA GLY A 284 -12.77 5.01 0.18
C GLY A 284 -12.77 6.50 0.46
N ILE A 285 -13.91 7.18 0.26
CA ILE A 285 -14.06 8.62 0.56
C ILE A 285 -13.77 8.91 2.04
N GLU A 286 -14.37 8.14 2.94
CA GLU A 286 -14.13 8.27 4.38
C GLU A 286 -12.66 8.03 4.70
N MET A 287 -12.06 6.98 4.13
CA MET A 287 -10.66 6.66 4.41
C MET A 287 -9.72 7.77 3.94
N VAL A 288 -9.94 8.35 2.77
CA VAL A 288 -9.17 9.50 2.27
C VAL A 288 -9.38 10.72 3.17
N HIS A 289 -10.59 10.95 3.64
CA HIS A 289 -10.89 12.05 4.54
C HIS A 289 -10.17 11.91 5.90
N ILE A 290 -10.25 10.75 6.55
CA ILE A 290 -9.50 10.42 7.77
C ILE A 290 -8.00 10.62 7.55
N THR A 291 -7.53 10.25 6.35
CA THR A 291 -6.12 10.38 5.97
C THR A 291 -5.70 11.84 5.89
N ILE A 292 -6.51 12.71 5.25
CA ILE A 292 -6.26 14.15 5.20
C ILE A 292 -6.16 14.73 6.63
N ILE A 293 -7.09 14.38 7.51
CA ILE A 293 -7.06 14.85 8.92
C ILE A 293 -5.73 14.52 9.59
N LYS A 294 -5.21 13.31 9.37
CA LYS A 294 -3.94 12.86 9.98
C LYS A 294 -2.70 13.52 9.41
N LEU A 295 -2.80 14.08 8.20
CA LEU A 295 -1.71 14.83 7.56
C LEU A 295 -1.70 16.30 7.98
N ILE A 296 -2.83 16.84 8.43
CA ILE A 296 -2.90 18.21 8.97
C ILE A 296 -1.95 18.31 10.16
N GLY A 297 -0.94 19.17 10.05
CA GLY A 297 0.08 19.38 11.08
C GLY A 297 1.38 18.57 10.89
N THR A 298 1.54 17.84 9.79
CA THR A 298 2.83 17.21 9.41
C THR A 298 3.73 18.18 8.64
N VAL A 299 5.05 17.95 8.67
CA VAL A 299 6.00 18.64 7.78
C VAL A 299 5.65 18.23 6.34
N ASP A 300 5.58 19.18 5.42
CA ASP A 300 5.14 18.97 4.03
C ASP A 300 3.69 18.45 3.88
N ALA A 301 2.80 18.78 4.83
CA ALA A 301 1.38 18.40 4.79
C ALA A 301 0.72 18.67 3.42
N ALA A 302 1.02 19.80 2.78
CA ALA A 302 0.48 20.14 1.47
C ALA A 302 0.84 19.12 0.37
N MET A 303 2.05 18.57 0.39
CA MET A 303 2.50 17.58 -0.59
C MET A 303 1.78 16.24 -0.45
N GLY A 304 1.49 15.81 0.79
CA GLY A 304 0.70 14.60 1.06
C GLY A 304 -0.80 14.79 0.86
N ILE A 305 -1.34 15.97 1.20
CA ILE A 305 -2.77 16.28 1.10
C ILE A 305 -3.20 16.49 -0.35
N ARG A 306 -2.37 17.10 -1.20
CA ARG A 306 -2.68 17.36 -2.62
C ARG A 306 -3.19 16.11 -3.36
N PRO A 307 -2.47 14.97 -3.39
CA PRO A 307 -2.96 13.77 -4.07
C PRO A 307 -4.23 13.22 -3.41
N CYS A 308 -4.37 13.30 -2.09
CA CYS A 308 -5.59 12.91 -1.39
C CYS A 308 -6.82 13.73 -1.83
N LEU A 309 -6.68 15.05 -1.97
CA LEU A 309 -7.77 15.92 -2.44
C LEU A 309 -8.16 15.62 -3.89
N MET A 310 -7.19 15.37 -4.77
CA MET A 310 -7.46 14.95 -6.15
C MET A 310 -8.21 13.62 -6.19
N PHE A 311 -7.78 12.66 -5.38
CA PHE A 311 -8.43 11.36 -5.33
C PHE A 311 -9.83 11.43 -4.71
N LEU A 312 -10.01 12.25 -3.67
CA LEU A 312 -11.32 12.57 -3.09
C LEU A 312 -12.25 13.21 -4.12
N LEU A 313 -11.75 14.19 -4.87
CA LEU A 313 -12.49 14.87 -5.94
C LEU A 313 -12.98 13.87 -6.98
N ARG A 314 -12.09 13.00 -7.49
CA ARG A 314 -12.43 11.93 -8.43
C ARG A 314 -13.47 10.97 -7.85
N MET A 315 -13.30 10.51 -6.61
CA MET A 315 -14.26 9.60 -5.98
C MET A 315 -15.65 10.23 -5.81
N LEU A 316 -15.72 11.51 -5.43
CA LEU A 316 -16.98 12.21 -5.21
C LEU A 316 -17.77 12.48 -6.50
N ILE A 317 -17.08 12.79 -7.62
CA ILE A 317 -17.74 12.94 -8.93
C ILE A 317 -18.14 11.60 -9.57
N SER A 318 -17.81 10.47 -8.93
CA SER A 318 -18.19 9.15 -9.44
C SER A 318 -19.69 8.89 -9.36
N PRO A 319 -20.25 7.98 -10.18
CA PRO A 319 -21.67 7.60 -10.13
C PRO A 319 -22.15 7.03 -8.79
N HIS A 320 -21.25 6.72 -7.87
CA HIS A 320 -21.57 6.22 -6.52
C HIS A 320 -21.04 7.13 -5.41
N GLY A 321 -20.27 8.17 -5.75
CA GLY A 321 -19.61 9.06 -4.78
C GLY A 321 -20.60 9.79 -3.88
N PHE A 322 -21.74 10.20 -4.45
CA PHE A 322 -22.78 10.89 -3.71
C PHE A 322 -23.39 10.08 -2.56
N ARG A 323 -23.34 8.73 -2.60
CA ARG A 323 -23.86 7.90 -1.50
C ARG A 323 -22.96 7.94 -0.27
N SER A 324 -21.68 8.19 -0.47
CA SER A 324 -20.68 8.27 0.61
C SER A 324 -20.42 9.71 1.05
N LEU A 325 -20.95 10.71 0.32
CA LEU A 325 -20.79 12.12 0.67
C LEU A 325 -21.45 12.45 2.01
N ALA A 326 -22.69 12.02 2.25
CA ALA A 326 -23.40 12.21 3.53
C ALA A 326 -22.55 11.76 4.73
N GLN A 327 -21.97 10.55 4.66
CA GLN A 327 -21.10 10.02 5.71
C GLN A 327 -19.83 10.86 5.89
N ALA A 328 -19.23 11.35 4.80
CA ALA A 328 -18.05 12.20 4.87
C ALA A 328 -18.38 13.58 5.47
N LEU A 329 -19.52 14.16 5.11
CA LEU A 329 -20.02 15.41 5.68
C LEU A 329 -20.26 15.27 7.19
N CYS A 330 -20.97 14.22 7.61
CA CYS A 330 -21.19 13.88 9.02
C CYS A 330 -19.89 13.72 9.82
N LYS A 331 -18.80 13.28 9.15
CA LYS A 331 -17.46 13.15 9.78
C LYS A 331 -16.65 14.44 9.79
N GLY A 332 -17.20 15.55 9.30
CA GLY A 332 -16.53 16.85 9.28
C GLY A 332 -15.65 17.07 8.04
N LEU A 333 -16.02 16.50 6.88
CA LEU A 333 -15.31 16.76 5.61
C LEU A 333 -15.18 18.27 5.34
N LEU A 334 -16.27 19.01 5.52
CA LEU A 334 -16.30 20.44 5.23
C LEU A 334 -15.32 21.22 6.13
N GLN A 335 -15.35 20.95 7.44
CA GLN A 335 -14.40 21.50 8.40
C GLN A 335 -12.95 21.15 8.04
N THR A 336 -12.70 19.91 7.58
CA THR A 336 -11.36 19.45 7.19
C THR A 336 -10.85 20.23 5.98
N LEU A 337 -11.68 20.44 4.94
CA LEU A 337 -11.30 21.20 3.76
C LEU A 337 -10.95 22.65 4.11
N ILE A 338 -11.69 23.26 5.03
CA ILE A 338 -11.42 24.62 5.52
C ILE A 338 -10.10 24.64 6.28
N THR A 339 -9.85 23.67 7.17
CA THR A 339 -8.56 23.57 7.86
C THR A 339 -7.41 23.37 6.88
N CYS A 340 -7.58 22.57 5.82
CA CYS A 340 -6.58 22.45 4.75
C CYS A 340 -6.30 23.77 4.03
N ALA A 341 -7.29 24.65 3.89
CA ALA A 341 -7.08 25.98 3.30
C ALA A 341 -6.26 26.93 4.20
N THR A 342 -6.06 26.58 5.47
CA THR A 342 -5.34 27.40 6.46
C THR A 342 -3.94 26.91 6.79
N ILE A 343 -3.49 25.78 6.23
CA ILE A 343 -2.15 25.25 6.52
C ILE A 343 -1.06 26.07 5.84
N GLU A 344 0.17 25.94 6.34
CA GLU A 344 1.35 26.45 5.66
C GLU A 344 1.48 25.82 4.26
N SER A 345 1.73 26.64 3.23
CA SER A 345 1.72 26.21 1.81
C SER A 345 0.34 25.80 1.25
N ALA A 346 -0.75 26.32 1.83
CA ALA A 346 -2.11 26.06 1.34
C ALA A 346 -2.33 26.42 -0.14
N ASP A 347 -1.55 27.35 -0.72
CA ASP A 347 -1.62 27.75 -2.14
C ASP A 347 -1.59 26.55 -3.11
N LEU A 348 -0.87 25.48 -2.76
CA LEU A 348 -0.81 24.24 -3.54
C LEU A 348 -2.14 23.46 -3.54
N LEU A 349 -2.99 23.72 -2.56
CA LEU A 349 -4.25 23.01 -2.32
C LEU A 349 -5.48 23.82 -2.75
N LEU A 350 -5.42 25.15 -2.70
CA LEU A 350 -6.59 26.03 -2.84
C LEU A 350 -7.42 25.72 -4.09
N HIS A 351 -6.78 25.57 -5.25
CA HIS A 351 -7.48 25.23 -6.49
C HIS A 351 -8.29 23.93 -6.39
N ARG A 352 -7.73 22.87 -5.78
CA ARG A 352 -8.41 21.58 -5.60
C ARG A 352 -9.58 21.69 -4.62
N ILE A 353 -9.40 22.46 -3.54
CA ILE A 353 -10.46 22.73 -2.56
C ILE A 353 -11.62 23.49 -3.24
N GLY A 354 -11.31 24.49 -4.07
CA GLY A 354 -12.32 25.22 -4.84
C GLY A 354 -13.09 24.32 -5.80
N LEU A 355 -12.42 23.38 -6.47
CA LEU A 355 -13.08 22.36 -7.30
C LEU A 355 -13.99 21.42 -6.50
N LEU A 356 -13.57 21.01 -5.30
CA LEU A 356 -14.41 20.20 -4.41
C LEU A 356 -15.71 20.91 -4.04
N PHE A 357 -15.64 22.21 -3.70
CA PHE A 357 -16.83 23.01 -3.41
C PHE A 357 -17.72 23.21 -4.64
N ARG A 358 -17.16 23.70 -5.74
CA ARG A 358 -17.93 24.07 -6.94
C ARG A 358 -18.51 22.89 -7.69
N VAL A 359 -17.79 21.77 -7.74
CA VAL A 359 -18.13 20.64 -8.60
C VAL A 359 -18.62 19.47 -7.76
N ALA A 360 -17.73 18.82 -7.01
CA ALA A 360 -18.02 17.51 -6.43
C ALA A 360 -19.10 17.54 -5.34
N ILE A 361 -18.95 18.40 -4.33
CA ILE A 361 -19.91 18.48 -3.23
C ILE A 361 -21.24 19.01 -3.77
N SER A 362 -21.20 20.09 -4.56
CA SER A 362 -22.38 20.69 -5.20
C SER A 362 -23.21 19.69 -6.01
N MET A 363 -22.58 18.77 -6.75
CA MET A 363 -23.29 17.71 -7.47
C MET A 363 -24.04 16.76 -6.52
N GLY A 364 -23.45 16.44 -5.37
CA GLY A 364 -24.07 15.59 -4.35
C GLY A 364 -25.27 16.24 -3.64
N LEU A 365 -25.40 17.57 -3.68
CA LEU A 365 -26.53 18.31 -3.09
C LEU A 365 -27.83 18.22 -3.89
N ALA A 366 -27.85 17.40 -4.94
CA ALA A 366 -29.09 16.97 -5.57
C ALA A 366 -29.85 15.94 -4.71
N PHE A 367 -29.23 15.31 -3.71
CA PHE A 367 -29.82 14.21 -2.95
C PHE A 367 -30.23 14.63 -1.52
N HIS A 368 -31.35 14.12 -1.02
CA HIS A 368 -31.91 14.49 0.30
C HIS A 368 -30.92 14.25 1.43
N ASP A 369 -30.38 13.03 1.53
CA ASP A 369 -29.47 12.63 2.62
C ASP A 369 -28.22 13.53 2.69
N ASN A 370 -27.68 13.92 1.53
CA ASN A 370 -26.51 14.79 1.47
C ASN A 370 -26.82 16.22 1.92
N VAL A 371 -28.00 16.75 1.60
CA VAL A 371 -28.41 18.10 2.02
C VAL A 371 -28.72 18.14 3.51
N ALA A 372 -29.35 17.10 4.05
CA ALA A 372 -29.59 16.98 5.48
C ALA A 372 -28.27 16.97 6.29
N GLU A 373 -27.30 16.16 5.88
CA GLU A 373 -25.98 16.13 6.54
C GLU A 373 -25.16 17.41 6.30
N LEU A 374 -25.35 18.08 5.16
CA LEU A 374 -24.71 19.37 4.91
C LEU A 374 -25.23 20.44 5.88
N GLU A 375 -26.54 20.47 6.16
CA GLU A 375 -27.09 21.42 7.13
C GLU A 375 -26.43 21.27 8.49
N ASN A 376 -26.32 20.02 8.99
CA ASN A 376 -25.62 19.73 10.23
C ASN A 376 -24.16 20.17 10.17
N ALA A 377 -23.43 19.82 9.10
CA ALA A 377 -22.04 20.19 8.93
C ALA A 377 -21.81 21.71 8.88
N LEU A 378 -22.74 22.48 8.29
CA LEU A 378 -22.66 23.95 8.26
C LEU A 378 -22.89 24.58 9.65
N LEU A 379 -23.72 23.96 10.50
CA LEU A 379 -23.94 24.43 11.87
C LEU A 379 -22.73 24.16 12.79
N GLU A 380 -21.99 23.09 12.53
CA GLU A 380 -20.78 22.73 13.30
C GLU A 380 -19.58 23.61 12.96
N ILE A 381 -19.57 24.22 11.77
CA ILE A 381 -18.51 25.12 11.36
C ILE A 381 -18.64 26.43 12.12
N ASN A 382 -17.61 26.78 12.91
CA ASN A 382 -17.55 28.06 13.61
C ASN A 382 -17.48 29.21 12.60
N PRO A 383 -18.56 30.01 12.43
CA PRO A 383 -18.63 31.01 11.38
C PRO A 383 -17.53 32.06 11.50
N ALA A 384 -17.17 32.45 12.72
CA ALA A 384 -16.16 33.48 12.97
C ALA A 384 -14.75 33.03 12.55
N ALA A 385 -14.37 31.80 12.89
CA ALA A 385 -13.06 31.25 12.55
C ALA A 385 -12.89 31.01 11.04
N VAL A 386 -13.98 30.65 10.37
CA VAL A 386 -14.01 30.40 8.92
C VAL A 386 -14.06 31.69 8.12
N SER A 387 -14.81 32.70 8.58
CA SER A 387 -14.85 34.02 7.97
C SER A 387 -13.45 34.62 7.88
N GLU A 388 -12.72 34.69 9.00
CA GLU A 388 -11.39 35.31 9.03
C GLU A 388 -10.36 34.58 8.14
N SER A 389 -10.45 33.24 8.12
CA SER A 389 -9.52 32.36 7.40
C SER A 389 -9.79 32.31 5.88
N LEU A 390 -11.06 32.31 5.46
CA LEU A 390 -11.43 32.19 4.05
C LEU A 390 -11.70 33.53 3.38
N GLU A 391 -12.16 34.56 4.08
CA GLU A 391 -12.46 35.87 3.46
C GLU A 391 -11.24 36.54 2.85
N ASN A 392 -10.05 36.30 3.45
CA ASN A 392 -8.77 36.81 2.96
C ASN A 392 -8.05 35.83 2.01
N SER A 393 -8.64 34.66 1.75
CA SER A 393 -8.08 33.61 0.89
C SER A 393 -8.58 33.75 -0.55
N PRO A 394 -7.80 33.31 -1.56
CA PRO A 394 -8.28 33.09 -2.93
C PRO A 394 -9.56 32.22 -3.03
N LEU A 395 -9.86 31.42 -2.00
CA LEU A 395 -11.08 30.60 -1.92
C LEU A 395 -12.34 31.37 -1.53
N SER A 396 -12.25 32.63 -1.10
CA SER A 396 -13.38 33.42 -0.61
C SER A 396 -14.60 33.38 -1.55
N GLY A 397 -14.37 33.61 -2.85
CA GLY A 397 -15.44 33.58 -3.85
C GLY A 397 -16.06 32.20 -4.05
N ASP A 398 -15.24 31.14 -4.06
CA ASP A 398 -15.71 29.76 -4.20
C ASP A 398 -16.53 29.31 -2.99
N TRP A 399 -16.08 29.67 -1.80
CA TRP A 399 -16.78 29.40 -0.55
C TRP A 399 -18.12 30.14 -0.48
N GLN A 400 -18.15 31.43 -0.82
CA GLN A 400 -19.39 32.21 -0.84
C GLN A 400 -20.41 31.61 -1.82
N ALA A 401 -19.98 31.32 -3.06
CA ALA A 401 -20.85 30.71 -4.06
C ALA A 401 -21.40 29.35 -3.60
N PHE A 402 -20.54 28.50 -3.02
CA PHE A 402 -20.95 27.21 -2.45
C PHE A 402 -21.92 27.37 -1.29
N SER A 403 -21.63 28.27 -0.34
CA SER A 403 -22.45 28.50 0.85
C SER A 403 -23.86 29.01 0.49
N THR A 404 -23.96 29.94 -0.46
CA THR A 404 -25.25 30.39 -0.98
C THR A 404 -26.03 29.23 -1.63
N PHE A 405 -25.37 28.46 -2.50
CA PHE A 405 -26.01 27.31 -3.15
C PHE A 405 -26.46 26.24 -2.13
N ALA A 406 -25.66 25.99 -1.10
CA ALA A 406 -25.97 25.06 -0.03
C ALA A 406 -27.21 25.51 0.77
N GLN A 407 -27.28 26.79 1.16
CA GLN A 407 -28.41 27.37 1.88
C GLN A 407 -29.72 27.31 1.06
N ASP A 408 -29.63 27.54 -0.25
CA ASP A 408 -30.77 27.39 -1.15
C ASP A 408 -31.28 25.94 -1.15
N ARG A 409 -30.37 24.95 -1.20
CA ARG A 409 -30.72 23.53 -1.16
C ARG A 409 -31.34 23.11 0.17
N VAL A 410 -30.80 23.58 1.29
CA VAL A 410 -31.39 23.35 2.62
C VAL A 410 -32.80 23.95 2.72
N SER A 411 -33.00 25.15 2.15
CA SER A 411 -34.32 25.78 2.11
C SER A 411 -35.34 24.98 1.29
N VAL A 412 -34.90 24.38 0.16
CA VAL A 412 -35.72 23.46 -0.64
C VAL A 412 -36.09 22.22 0.17
N LEU A 413 -35.11 21.58 0.82
CA LEU A 413 -35.33 20.39 1.66
C LEU A 413 -36.41 20.65 2.73
N LYS A 414 -36.26 21.74 3.49
CA LYS A 414 -37.25 22.14 4.51
C LYS A 414 -38.64 22.35 3.93
N SER A 415 -38.75 22.95 2.74
CA SER A 415 -40.04 23.17 2.08
C SER A 415 -40.72 21.87 1.62
N GLU A 416 -39.94 20.82 1.38
CA GLU A 416 -40.42 19.51 0.95
C GLU A 416 -40.82 18.61 2.13
N GLU A 417 -40.13 18.68 3.28
CA GLU A 417 -40.52 17.96 4.51
C GLU A 417 -41.93 18.31 5.01
N HIS A 418 -42.44 19.48 4.63
CA HIS A 418 -43.81 19.92 4.95
C HIS A 418 -44.88 19.27 4.05
N LYS A 419 -44.48 18.49 3.03
CA LYS A 419 -45.37 17.77 2.11
C LYS A 419 -45.39 16.28 2.50
N ALA A 420 -46.59 15.68 2.57
CA ALA A 420 -46.84 14.36 3.16
C ALA A 420 -46.00 13.20 2.56
N PRO A 421 -45.71 12.12 3.33
CA PRO A 421 -44.59 11.19 3.10
C PRO A 421 -44.83 10.08 2.06
N SER A 422 -45.50 10.35 0.95
CA SER A 422 -45.60 9.37 -0.14
C SER A 422 -44.29 9.35 -0.94
N ARG A 423 -43.52 8.25 -0.82
CA ARG A 423 -42.38 7.82 -1.68
C ARG A 423 -41.72 8.92 -2.52
N MET A 424 -41.19 9.93 -1.86
CA MET A 424 -40.46 11.00 -2.55
C MET A 424 -39.18 10.46 -3.17
N CYS A 425 -38.90 10.87 -4.40
CA CYS A 425 -37.63 10.57 -5.04
C CYS A 425 -36.50 11.23 -4.24
N ASP A 426 -35.45 10.48 -3.92
CA ASP A 426 -34.27 10.97 -3.19
C ASP A 426 -33.54 12.15 -3.89
N ASN A 427 -33.83 12.40 -5.17
CA ASN A 427 -33.29 13.54 -5.91
C ASN A 427 -34.23 14.76 -5.76
N LEU A 428 -33.77 15.78 -5.04
CA LEU A 428 -34.43 17.07 -4.81
C LEU A 428 -34.77 17.82 -6.11
N GLN A 429 -34.10 17.50 -7.23
CA GLN A 429 -34.44 18.07 -8.54
C GLN A 429 -35.74 17.50 -9.12
N CYS A 430 -36.21 16.35 -8.62
CA CYS A 430 -37.45 15.73 -9.10
C CYS A 430 -38.72 16.39 -8.52
N GLY A 431 -38.60 17.28 -7.53
CA GLY A 431 -39.70 18.08 -6.98
C GLY A 431 -40.88 17.24 -6.47
N GLY A 432 -40.59 16.10 -5.84
CA GLY A 432 -41.62 15.20 -5.28
C GLY A 432 -42.47 14.43 -6.31
N ARG A 433 -42.08 14.32 -7.59
CA ARG A 433 -42.77 13.43 -8.53
C ARG A 433 -42.49 11.97 -8.19
N ASP A 434 -43.55 11.22 -7.87
CA ASP A 434 -43.52 9.77 -7.65
C ASP A 434 -42.79 9.08 -8.81
N LYS A 435 -41.70 8.36 -8.50
CA LYS A 435 -41.12 7.38 -9.42
C LYS A 435 -42.04 6.16 -9.48
N MET A 436 -43.14 6.27 -10.23
CA MET A 436 -43.88 5.13 -10.76
C MET A 436 -44.12 5.35 -12.25
N THR A 437 -43.06 5.23 -13.05
CA THR A 437 -43.09 4.72 -14.44
C THR A 437 -41.69 4.87 -15.05
N LEU A 438 -40.88 3.81 -14.95
CA LEU A 438 -39.95 3.37 -15.99
C LEU A 438 -39.80 1.86 -15.86
#